data_AF-A0A182T3X1-F1
#
_entry.id   AF-A0A182T3X1-F1
#
_cell.length_a   1.000
_cell.length_b   1.000
_cell.length_c   1.000
_cell.angle_alpha   90.00
_cell.angle_beta   90.00
_cell.angle_gamma   90.00
#
_symmetry.space_group_name_H-M   'P 1'
#
loop_
_entity.id
_entity.type
_entity.pdbx_description
1 polymer ?
#
loop_
_entity_poly.entity_id
_entity_poly.type
_entity_poly.pdbx_seq_one_letter_code
_entity_poly.pdbx_strand_id
1 'polypeptide(L)'
;MSCVSVLVARNNLTPPDGLPVAIVGDLFERQQDIDDDRLWLDAGSEDPGAQRFHRARIANRADWIIPGHGGLFRVDTAIRDKLKQQAETASTGPVDSVM
;
A
#
# COMPACT_ATOMS: atom_id res chain seq x y z
N MET A 1 -12.99 4.54 11.88
CA MET A 1 -12.39 3.54 12.81
C MET A 1 -10.86 3.64 12.73
N SER A 2 -10.07 3.25 13.74
CA SER A 2 -8.60 3.27 13.60
C SER A 2 -8.12 2.01 12.87
N CYS A 3 -7.68 2.13 11.62
CA CYS A 3 -7.06 1.03 10.89
C CYS A 3 -5.69 0.69 11.48
N VAL A 4 -5.36 -0.59 11.60
CA VAL A 4 -4.10 -1.07 12.19
C VAL A 4 -3.39 -1.98 11.17
N SER A 5 -2.11 -1.74 10.94
CA SER A 5 -1.24 -2.64 10.18
C SER A 5 -0.20 -3.27 11.10
N VAL A 6 0.06 -4.57 10.93
CA VAL A 6 0.99 -5.34 11.75
C VAL A 6 2.18 -5.79 10.89
N LEU A 7 3.40 -5.54 11.38
CA LEU A 7 4.63 -6.05 10.77
C LEU A 7 5.11 -7.26 11.55
N VAL A 8 5.18 -8.42 10.90
CA VAL A 8 5.59 -9.70 11.50
C VAL A 8 7.02 -10.01 11.07
N ALA A 9 7.98 -9.73 11.94
CA ALA A 9 9.39 -10.06 11.75
C ALA A 9 9.67 -11.54 12.10
N ARG A 10 10.79 -12.07 11.60
CA ARG A 10 11.30 -13.42 11.91
C ARG A 10 10.28 -14.53 11.64
N ASN A 11 9.80 -14.56 10.40
CA ASN A 11 8.87 -15.57 9.90
C ASN A 11 9.55 -16.44 8.83
N ASN A 12 8.91 -17.54 8.43
CA ASN A 12 9.47 -18.49 7.47
C ASN A 12 9.31 -18.08 5.99
N LEU A 13 8.65 -16.96 5.68
CA LEU A 13 8.47 -16.45 4.31
C LEU A 13 9.59 -15.51 3.87
N THR A 14 10.35 -14.98 4.83
CA THR A 14 11.39 -13.99 4.61
C THR A 14 12.75 -14.57 5.01
N PRO A 15 13.82 -14.32 4.24
CA PRO A 15 15.16 -14.71 4.66
C PRO A 15 15.54 -14.03 5.99
N PRO A 16 16.57 -14.50 6.72
CA PRO A 16 16.94 -13.96 8.03
C PRO A 16 17.21 -12.44 8.07
N ASP A 17 17.65 -11.88 6.95
CA ASP A 17 17.93 -10.47 6.71
C ASP A 17 16.85 -9.75 5.86
N GLY A 18 15.77 -10.45 5.53
CA GLY A 18 14.64 -9.90 4.77
C GLY A 18 13.77 -8.94 5.58
N LEU A 19 12.94 -8.18 4.88
CA LEU A 19 11.97 -7.30 5.50
C LEU A 19 10.77 -8.12 6.03
N PRO A 20 10.06 -7.62 7.06
CA PRO A 20 8.87 -8.28 7.62
C PRO A 20 7.77 -8.62 6.59
N VAL A 21 6.85 -9.49 7.00
CA VAL A 21 5.55 -9.64 6.35
C VAL A 21 4.61 -8.61 6.94
N ALA A 22 3.89 -7.85 6.11
CA ALA A 22 2.88 -6.89 6.56
C ALA A 22 1.48 -7.49 6.44
N ILE A 23 0.71 -7.48 7.54
CA ILE A 23 -0.72 -7.76 7.56
C ILE A 23 -1.43 -6.42 7.66
N VAL A 24 -2.17 -6.06 6.62
CA VAL A 24 -2.55 -4.65 6.40
C VAL A 24 -4.05 -4.41 6.32
N GLY A 25 -4.87 -5.47 6.18
CA GLY A 25 -6.30 -5.33 5.94
C GLY A 25 -6.58 -4.49 4.68
N ASP A 26 -7.68 -3.75 4.69
CA ASP A 26 -8.21 -2.99 3.54
C ASP A 26 -7.33 -1.80 3.13
N LEU A 27 -6.17 -1.58 3.77
CA LEU A 27 -5.13 -0.72 3.21
C LEU A 27 -4.76 -1.18 1.79
N PHE A 28 -4.75 -2.50 1.59
CA PHE A 28 -4.69 -3.13 0.29
C PHE A 28 -5.88 -4.08 0.17
N GLU A 29 -6.69 -3.87 -0.86
CA GLU A 29 -7.79 -4.75 -1.18
C GLU A 29 -7.26 -6.09 -1.67
N ARG A 30 -6.32 -6.09 -2.63
CA ARG A 30 -5.71 -7.28 -3.26
C ARG A 30 -4.58 -6.85 -4.19
N GLN A 31 -3.69 -7.75 -4.61
CA GLN A 31 -2.54 -7.40 -5.47
C GLN A 31 -2.88 -6.58 -6.74
N GLN A 32 -4.04 -6.82 -7.37
CA GLN A 32 -4.44 -6.10 -8.58
C GLN A 32 -4.65 -4.60 -8.35
N ASP A 33 -4.85 -4.18 -7.10
CA ASP A 33 -5.05 -2.79 -6.73
C ASP A 33 -3.77 -1.93 -6.83
N ILE A 34 -2.61 -2.56 -7.08
CA ILE A 34 -1.36 -1.88 -7.41
C ILE A 34 -1.43 -1.26 -8.81
N ASP A 35 -2.14 -1.93 -9.72
CA ASP A 35 -2.28 -1.50 -11.13
C ASP A 35 -3.60 -0.77 -11.39
N ASP A 36 -4.63 -1.07 -10.62
CA ASP A 36 -5.96 -0.46 -10.74
C ASP A 36 -6.42 0.13 -9.41
N ASP A 37 -6.12 1.41 -9.21
CA ASP A 37 -6.46 2.15 -7.98
C ASP A 37 -7.96 2.22 -7.70
N ARG A 38 -8.81 2.04 -8.73
CA ARG A 38 -10.27 2.01 -8.55
C ARG A 38 -10.70 0.91 -7.60
N LEU A 39 -9.93 -0.17 -7.51
CA LEU A 39 -10.26 -1.30 -6.65
C LEU A 39 -10.32 -0.92 -5.17
N TRP A 40 -9.39 -0.09 -4.69
CA TRP A 40 -9.37 0.36 -3.30
C TRP A 40 -10.09 1.69 -3.09
N LEU A 41 -10.20 2.52 -4.14
CA LEU A 41 -10.99 3.75 -4.11
C LEU A 41 -12.49 3.45 -4.02
N ASP A 42 -13.01 2.61 -4.92
CA ASP A 42 -14.44 2.30 -5.02
C ASP A 42 -14.91 1.36 -3.89
N ALA A 43 -13.97 0.69 -3.20
CA ALA A 43 -14.23 -0.10 -1.99
C ALA A 43 -14.60 0.77 -0.76
N GLY A 44 -14.47 2.10 -0.87
CA GLY A 44 -14.95 3.03 0.16
C GLY A 44 -13.84 3.60 1.05
N SER A 45 -12.66 3.87 0.48
CA SER A 45 -11.56 4.57 1.17
C SER A 45 -12.05 5.85 1.88
N GLU A 46 -11.96 5.89 3.21
CA GLU A 46 -12.34 7.07 4.02
C GLU A 46 -11.44 8.30 3.72
N ASP A 47 -10.14 8.07 3.53
CA ASP A 47 -9.15 9.11 3.17
C ASP A 47 -8.19 8.57 2.10
N PRO A 48 -8.46 8.83 0.81
CA PRO A 48 -7.62 8.37 -0.28
C PRO A 48 -6.19 8.91 -0.27
N GLY A 49 -5.95 10.07 0.34
CA GLY A 49 -4.61 10.65 0.46
C GLY A 49 -3.80 9.86 1.49
N ALA A 50 -4.35 9.68 2.68
CA ALA A 50 -3.74 8.89 3.73
C ALA A 50 -3.55 7.42 3.32
N GLN A 51 -4.52 6.82 2.63
CA GLN A 51 -4.43 5.45 2.15
C GLN A 51 -3.28 5.28 1.14
N ARG A 52 -3.13 6.17 0.15
CA ARG A 52 -1.97 6.15 -0.77
C ARG A 52 -0.64 6.26 -0.04
N PHE A 53 -0.53 7.21 0.89
CA PHE A 53 0.68 7.41 1.68
C PHE A 53 1.03 6.16 2.48
N HIS A 54 0.06 5.56 3.17
CA HIS A 54 0.28 4.37 3.98
C HIS A 54 0.57 3.12 3.14
N ARG A 55 -0.05 2.97 1.96
CA ARG A 55 0.28 1.92 0.98
C ARG A 55 1.76 1.97 0.60
N ALA A 56 2.24 3.14 0.18
CA ALA A 56 3.66 3.33 -0.15
C ALA A 56 4.59 3.11 1.07
N ARG A 57 4.19 3.59 2.24
CA ARG A 57 4.96 3.48 3.49
C ARG A 57 5.16 2.03 3.93
N ILE A 58 4.11 1.20 3.82
CA ILE A 58 4.13 -0.20 4.22
C ILE A 58 4.88 -1.05 3.19
N ALA A 59 4.64 -0.83 1.89
CA ALA A 59 5.39 -1.54 0.85
C ALA A 59 6.90 -1.37 1.05
N ASN A 60 7.35 -0.16 1.41
CA ASN A 60 8.76 0.11 1.71
C ASN A 60 9.32 -0.59 2.97
N ARG A 61 8.48 -1.17 3.83
CA ARG A 61 8.87 -1.81 5.09
C ARG A 61 8.62 -3.32 5.13
N ALA A 62 8.16 -3.92 4.04
CA ALA A 62 7.81 -5.33 4.01
C ALA A 62 8.24 -6.00 2.70
N ASP A 63 8.56 -7.29 2.76
CA ASP A 63 8.82 -8.12 1.58
C ASP A 63 7.56 -8.78 1.04
N TRP A 64 6.55 -8.92 1.90
CA TRP A 64 5.27 -9.56 1.60
C TRP A 64 4.13 -8.76 2.22
N ILE A 65 3.00 -8.71 1.52
CA ILE A 65 1.76 -8.10 1.98
C ILE A 65 0.67 -9.16 2.04
N ILE A 66 -0.07 -9.17 3.15
CA ILE A 66 -1.33 -9.89 3.34
C ILE A 66 -2.46 -8.85 3.34
N PRO A 67 -3.17 -8.69 2.20
CA PRO A 67 -4.24 -7.71 2.03
C PRO A 67 -5.52 -8.10 2.80
N GLY A 68 -6.50 -7.20 2.82
CA GLY A 68 -7.85 -7.47 3.36
C GLY A 68 -8.59 -8.55 2.56
N HIS A 69 -8.39 -8.55 1.23
CA HIS A 69 -9.00 -9.51 0.32
C HIS A 69 -7.97 -10.17 -0.63
N GLY A 70 -8.25 -11.40 -1.05
CA GLY A 70 -7.34 -12.15 -1.94
C GLY A 70 -6.11 -12.72 -1.25
N GLY A 71 -5.11 -13.11 -2.06
CA GLY A 71 -3.92 -13.84 -1.60
C GLY A 71 -2.76 -12.93 -1.21
N LEU A 72 -1.86 -13.48 -0.39
CA LEU A 72 -0.59 -12.84 -0.08
C LEU A 72 0.25 -12.63 -1.35
N PHE A 73 0.99 -11.52 -1.43
CA PHE A 73 1.83 -11.22 -2.59
C PHE A 73 3.17 -10.62 -2.17
N ARG A 74 4.19 -10.82 -3.02
CA ARG A 74 5.55 -10.32 -2.80
C ARG A 74 5.66 -8.88 -3.26
N VAL A 75 6.40 -8.06 -2.51
CA VAL A 75 6.66 -6.65 -2.82
C VAL A 75 8.04 -6.51 -3.45
N ASP A 76 8.07 -6.48 -4.78
CA ASP A 76 9.27 -6.20 -5.55
C ASP A 76 9.50 -4.69 -5.77
N THR A 77 10.59 -4.34 -6.45
CA THR A 77 10.95 -2.95 -6.75
C THR A 77 9.89 -2.25 -7.60
N ALA A 78 9.29 -2.95 -8.58
CA ALA A 78 8.29 -2.36 -9.47
C ALA A 78 7.02 -1.96 -8.70
N ILE A 79 6.58 -2.78 -7.75
CA ILE A 79 5.47 -2.45 -6.85
C ILE A 79 5.82 -1.24 -5.98
N ARG A 80 7.03 -1.18 -5.41
CA ARG A 80 7.47 -0.04 -4.58
C ARG A 80 7.45 1.27 -5.38
N ASP A 81 7.95 1.23 -6.60
CA ASP A 81 8.02 2.41 -7.46
C ASP A 81 6.63 2.91 -7.87
N LYS A 82 5.71 2.00 -8.23
CA LYS A 82 4.32 2.35 -8.54
C LYS A 82 3.62 3.01 -7.37
N LEU A 83 3.70 2.41 -6.19
CA LEU A 83 3.07 2.95 -4.99
C LEU A 83 3.68 4.29 -4.58
N LYS A 84 4.98 4.47 -4.76
CA LYS A 84 5.65 5.76 -4.53
C LYS A 84 5.13 6.83 -5.50
N GLN A 85 5.01 6.52 -6.79
CA GLN A 85 4.45 7.46 -7.79
C GLN A 85 2.99 7.82 -7.47
N GLN A 86 2.17 6.86 -7.04
CA GLN A 86 0.79 7.11 -6.62
C GLN A 86 0.74 8.08 -5.43
N ALA A 87 1.63 7.91 -4.44
CA ALA A 87 1.70 8.80 -3.29
C ALA A 87 2.16 10.23 -3.66
N GLU A 88 3.10 10.37 -4.61
CA GLU A 88 3.63 11.66 -5.06
C GLU A 88 2.66 12.43 -5.98
N THR A 89 1.87 11.71 -6.79
CA THR A 89 0.87 12.32 -7.69
C THR A 89 -0.24 13.05 -6.93
N ALA A 90 -0.56 12.62 -5.69
CA ALA A 90 -1.51 13.30 -4.83
C ALA A 90 -1.00 14.65 -4.27
N SER A 91 0.32 14.87 -4.24
CA SER A 91 0.95 16.11 -3.77
C SER A 91 1.01 17.23 -4.83
N THR A 92 0.62 16.96 -6.07
CA THR A 92 0.63 17.93 -7.20
C THR A 92 -0.78 18.17 -7.77
N GLY A 93 -1.77 18.36 -6.89
CA GLY A 93 -3.07 18.93 -7.28
C GLY A 93 -2.91 20.38 -7.80
N PRO A 94 -3.78 20.85 -8.71
CA PRO A 94 -3.58 22.11 -9.41
C PRO A 94 -3.63 23.28 -8.42
N VAL A 95 -2.61 24.14 -8.45
CA VAL A 95 -2.70 25.49 -7.89
C VAL A 95 -3.86 26.20 -8.58
N ASP A 96 -4.83 26.66 -7.80
CA ASP A 96 -5.95 27.47 -8.27
C ASP A 96 -5.46 28.58 -9.20
N SER A 97 -5.76 28.47 -10.49
CA SER A 97 -5.82 29.63 -11.39
C SER A 97 -7.10 30.37 -11.07
N VAL A 98 -7.02 31.32 -10.16
CA VAL A 98 -7.94 32.45 -10.09
C VAL A 98 -7.09 33.71 -10.15
N MET A 99 -7.11 34.34 -11.33
CA MET A 99 -6.95 35.79 -11.48
C MET A 99 -8.17 36.50 -10.91
#